data_AF-A0A7D6ZMG3-F1
#
_entry.id   AF-A0A7D6ZMG3-F1
#
_cell.length_a   1.000
_cell.length_b   1.000
_cell.length_c   1.000
_cell.angle_alpha   90.00
_cell.angle_beta   90.00
_cell.angle_gamma   90.00
#
_symmetry.space_group_name_H-M   'P 1'
#
loop_
_entity.id
_entity.type
_entity.pdbx_description
1 polymer ?
#
loop_
_entity_poly.entity_id
_entity_poly.type
_entity_poly.pdbx_seq_one_letter_code
_entity_poly.pdbx_strand_id
1 'polypeptide(L)'
;MAVQVVGRSLMTSDLTPHQAKSVGIGGWVVSFLPGRTLTTEQATAALQAAEAVAAVNALAGQVGLTAMETVGLATQESPWSEPVRSNGLRRFWRRGHLER
;
A
#
# COMPACT_ATOMS: atom_id res chain seq x y z
N MET A 1 -16.83 -0.05 6.21
CA MET A 1 -15.66 -0.68 6.84
C MET A 1 -15.97 -0.86 8.31
N ALA A 2 -16.31 -2.07 8.75
CA ALA A 2 -16.76 -2.31 10.12
C ALA A 2 -16.08 -3.56 10.71
N VAL A 3 -15.01 -3.35 11.45
CA VAL A 3 -14.45 -4.41 12.31
C VAL A 3 -15.40 -4.58 13.50
N GLN A 4 -15.97 -5.77 13.63
CA GLN A 4 -16.90 -6.09 14.71
C GLN A 4 -16.18 -6.83 15.83
N VAL A 5 -16.35 -6.35 17.06
CA VAL A 5 -15.83 -7.03 18.26
C VAL A 5 -16.97 -7.83 18.91
N VAL A 6 -16.89 -9.16 18.87
CA VAL A 6 -17.86 -10.06 19.50
C VAL A 6 -17.35 -10.47 20.88
N GLY A 7 -18.06 -10.02 21.93
CA GLY A 7 -17.85 -10.48 23.31
C GLY A 7 -16.45 -10.21 23.91
N ARG A 8 -15.69 -9.26 23.36
CA ARG A 8 -14.26 -8.99 23.69
C ARG A 8 -13.30 -10.17 23.42
N SER A 9 -13.75 -11.20 22.72
CA SER A 9 -12.96 -12.42 22.48
C SER A 9 -12.67 -12.69 21.00
N LEU A 10 -13.41 -12.04 20.10
CA LEU A 10 -13.30 -12.23 18.66
C LEU A 10 -13.45 -10.89 17.94
N MET A 11 -12.60 -10.63 16.96
CA MET A 11 -12.76 -9.57 15.97
C MET A 11 -12.90 -10.17 14.58
N THR A 12 -13.85 -9.69 13.81
CA THR A 12 -14.09 -10.13 12.42
C THR A 12 -14.30 -8.92 11.52
N SER A 13 -13.98 -9.12 10.24
CA SER A 13 -14.27 -8.20 9.15
C SER A 13 -15.48 -8.70 8.35
N ASP A 14 -16.26 -7.79 7.79
CA ASP A 14 -17.31 -8.09 6.81
C ASP A 14 -16.76 -8.29 5.38
N LEU A 15 -15.53 -7.84 5.12
CA LEU A 15 -14.91 -7.83 3.79
C LEU A 15 -13.86 -8.92 3.58
N THR A 16 -13.34 -9.53 4.66
CA THR A 16 -12.33 -10.58 4.57
C THR A 16 -12.62 -11.74 5.52
N PRO A 17 -12.21 -12.97 5.20
CA PRO A 17 -12.35 -14.13 6.09
C PRO A 17 -11.37 -14.10 7.28
N HIS A 18 -10.52 -13.07 7.39
CA HIS A 18 -9.54 -12.97 8.45
C HIS A 18 -10.19 -12.52 9.76
N GLN A 19 -9.67 -13.06 10.86
CA GLN A 19 -10.21 -12.82 12.19
C GLN A 19 -9.07 -12.65 13.21
N ALA A 20 -9.38 -11.95 14.30
CA ALA A 20 -8.52 -11.90 15.48
C ALA A 20 -9.20 -12.58 16.67
N LYS A 21 -8.47 -13.40 17.41
CA LYS A 21 -8.94 -14.07 18.63
C LYS A 21 -8.19 -13.52 19.85
N SER A 22 -8.90 -13.24 20.93
CA SER A 22 -8.26 -12.80 22.17
C SER A 22 -7.53 -13.97 22.84
N VAL A 23 -6.36 -13.69 23.41
CA VAL A 23 -5.54 -14.64 24.18
C VAL A 23 -5.40 -14.23 25.66
N GLY A 24 -6.22 -13.27 26.12
CA GLY A 24 -6.18 -12.73 27.49
C GLY A 24 -5.29 -11.49 27.65
N ILE A 25 -5.53 -10.72 28.72
CA ILE A 25 -4.77 -9.50 29.11
C ILE A 25 -4.66 -8.47 27.96
N GLY A 26 -5.74 -8.32 27.17
CA GLY A 26 -5.75 -7.40 26.02
C GLY A 26 -4.91 -7.84 24.82
N GLY A 27 -4.36 -9.06 24.86
CA GLY A 27 -3.63 -9.68 23.75
C GLY A 27 -4.55 -10.33 22.73
N TRP A 28 -4.14 -10.26 21.47
CA TRP A 28 -4.85 -10.77 20.31
C TRP A 28 -3.91 -11.51 19.35
N VAL A 29 -4.40 -12.57 18.72
CA VAL A 29 -3.73 -13.24 17.59
C VAL A 29 -4.58 -13.07 16.35
N VAL A 30 -3.96 -12.73 15.22
CA VAL A 30 -4.64 -12.53 13.93
C VAL A 30 -4.33 -13.70 13.01
N SER A 31 -5.33 -14.22 12.31
CA SER A 31 -5.23 -15.47 11.53
C SER A 31 -4.08 -15.51 10.51
N PHE A 32 -3.69 -14.36 9.95
CA PHE A 32 -2.62 -14.25 8.95
C PHE A 32 -1.28 -13.73 9.51
N LEU A 33 -1.20 -13.49 10.83
CA LEU A 33 0.02 -13.06 11.52
C LEU A 33 0.37 -14.06 12.64
N PRO A 34 0.72 -15.31 12.30
CA PRO A 34 1.04 -16.33 13.30
C PRO A 34 2.25 -15.93 14.14
N GLY A 35 2.24 -16.33 15.42
CA GLY A 35 3.35 -16.10 16.34
C GLY A 35 3.48 -14.69 16.89
N ARG A 36 2.50 -13.80 16.64
CA ARG A 36 2.45 -12.44 17.20
C ARG A 36 1.27 -12.29 18.16
N THR A 37 1.54 -11.74 19.34
CA THR A 37 0.51 -11.22 20.25
C THR A 37 0.43 -9.72 20.07
N LEU A 38 -0.74 -9.24 19.65
CA LEU A 38 -1.01 -7.84 19.30
C LEU A 38 -1.91 -7.19 20.35
N THR A 39 -1.83 -5.87 20.48
CA THR A 39 -2.86 -5.10 21.20
C THR A 39 -4.16 -5.08 20.41
N THR A 40 -5.25 -4.66 21.05
CA THR A 40 -6.56 -4.44 20.42
C THR A 40 -6.43 -3.52 19.18
N GLU A 41 -5.70 -2.42 19.29
CA GLU A 41 -5.51 -1.45 18.21
C GLU A 41 -4.71 -2.06 17.05
N GLN A 42 -3.64 -2.80 17.36
CA GLN A 42 -2.82 -3.48 16.37
C GLN A 42 -3.59 -4.60 15.64
N ALA A 43 -4.40 -5.37 16.36
CA ALA A 43 -5.24 -6.40 15.78
C ALA A 43 -6.31 -5.79 14.85
N THR A 44 -6.91 -4.67 15.26
CA THR A 44 -7.86 -3.91 14.44
C THR A 44 -7.18 -3.40 13.16
N ALA A 45 -6.00 -2.78 13.28
CA ALA A 45 -5.22 -2.31 12.14
C ALA A 45 -4.83 -3.44 11.19
N ALA A 46 -4.50 -4.62 11.72
CA ALA A 46 -4.19 -5.79 10.90
C ALA A 46 -5.41 -6.25 10.08
N LEU A 47 -6.61 -6.31 10.69
CA LEU A 47 -7.83 -6.64 9.95
C LEU A 47 -8.13 -5.57 8.88
N GLN A 48 -7.98 -4.30 9.20
CA GLN A 48 -8.15 -3.21 8.24
C GLN A 48 -7.15 -3.28 7.09
N ALA A 49 -5.90 -3.67 7.35
CA ALA A 49 -4.90 -3.89 6.31
C ALA A 49 -5.29 -5.03 5.38
N ALA A 50 -5.84 -6.13 5.92
CA ALA A 50 -6.35 -7.22 5.09
C ALA A 50 -7.50 -6.76 4.19
N GLU A 51 -8.41 -5.93 4.71
CA GLU A 51 -9.49 -5.33 3.91
C GLU A 51 -8.96 -4.43 2.79
N ALA A 52 -7.94 -3.61 3.08
CA ALA A 52 -7.29 -2.78 2.08
C ALA A 52 -6.66 -3.62 0.97
N VAL A 53 -6.01 -4.73 1.31
CA VAL A 53 -5.46 -5.68 0.32
C VAL A 53 -6.56 -6.29 -0.54
N ALA A 54 -7.71 -6.67 0.05
CA ALA A 54 -8.84 -7.18 -0.70
C ALA A 54 -9.40 -6.14 -1.68
N ALA A 55 -9.48 -4.87 -1.26
CA ALA A 55 -9.91 -3.77 -2.12
C ALA A 55 -8.93 -3.53 -3.28
N VAL A 56 -7.62 -3.51 -3.01
CA VAL A 56 -6.59 -3.39 -4.05
C VAL A 56 -6.69 -4.54 -5.04
N ASN A 57 -6.88 -5.78 -4.58
CA ASN A 57 -7.02 -6.93 -5.45
C ASN A 57 -8.25 -6.85 -6.37
N ALA A 58 -9.39 -6.37 -5.86
CA ALA A 58 -10.59 -6.18 -6.67
C ALA A 58 -10.40 -5.12 -7.77
N LEU A 59 -9.69 -4.03 -7.45
CA LEU A 59 -9.42 -2.94 -8.40
C LEU A 59 -8.34 -3.31 -9.42
N ALA A 60 -7.27 -3.99 -8.99
CA ALA A 60 -6.17 -4.43 -9.84
C ALA A 60 -6.66 -5.31 -11.00
N GLY A 61 -7.61 -6.21 -10.70
CA GLY A 61 -8.22 -7.07 -11.72
C GLY A 61 -8.92 -6.29 -12.84
N GLN A 62 -9.41 -5.07 -12.58
CA GLN A 62 -10.06 -4.23 -13.61
C GLN A 62 -9.09 -3.71 -14.67
N VAL A 63 -7.79 -3.65 -14.34
CA VAL A 63 -6.73 -3.18 -15.23
C VAL A 63 -5.78 -4.30 -15.65
N GLY A 64 -6.15 -5.56 -15.40
CA GLY A 64 -5.36 -6.73 -15.78
C GLY A 64 -4.09 -6.92 -14.93
N LEU A 65 -4.06 -6.39 -13.72
CA LEU A 65 -2.95 -6.53 -12.78
C LEU A 65 -3.35 -7.40 -11.59
N THR A 66 -2.34 -8.00 -10.97
CA THR A 66 -2.45 -8.56 -9.62
C THR A 66 -2.29 -7.47 -8.57
N ALA A 67 -2.79 -7.72 -7.35
CA ALA A 67 -2.63 -6.78 -6.24
C ALA A 67 -1.16 -6.41 -5.99
N MET A 68 -0.24 -7.38 -6.09
CA MET A 68 1.19 -7.14 -5.87
C MET A 68 1.84 -6.30 -6.96
N GLU A 69 1.46 -6.50 -8.23
CA GLU A 69 1.92 -5.63 -9.32
C GLU A 69 1.42 -4.20 -9.14
N THR A 70 0.14 -4.02 -8.78
CA THR A 70 -0.43 -2.69 -8.49
C THR A 70 0.33 -2.00 -7.36
N VAL A 71 0.56 -2.68 -6.24
CA VAL A 71 1.33 -2.12 -5.11
C VAL A 71 2.75 -1.77 -5.54
N GLY A 72 3.42 -2.68 -6.26
CA GLY A 72 4.78 -2.48 -6.74
C GLY A 72 4.91 -1.27 -7.66
N LEU A 73 4.06 -1.17 -8.69
CA LEU A 73 4.05 -0.08 -9.65
C LEU A 73 3.67 1.25 -9.00
N ALA A 74 2.60 1.29 -8.20
CA ALA A 74 2.17 2.53 -7.55
C ALA A 74 3.20 3.10 -6.55
N THR A 75 4.06 2.24 -5.97
CA THR A 75 5.10 2.67 -5.03
C THR A 75 6.40 3.07 -5.73
N GLN A 76 6.72 2.45 -6.88
CA GLN A 76 8.02 2.62 -7.55
C GLN A 76 7.96 3.57 -8.75
N GLU A 77 6.85 3.62 -9.48
CA GLU A 77 6.73 4.46 -10.66
C GLU A 77 6.61 5.91 -10.26
N SER A 78 7.39 6.76 -10.93
CA SER A 78 7.24 8.20 -10.75
C SER A 78 5.88 8.59 -11.34
N PRO A 79 5.02 9.31 -10.59
CA PRO A 79 3.91 9.99 -11.22
C PRO A 79 4.51 10.90 -12.28
N TRP A 80 4.05 10.74 -13.52
CA TRP A 80 4.54 11.35 -14.76
C TRP A 80 5.56 12.47 -14.53
N SER A 81 6.81 12.25 -14.96
CA SER A 81 7.82 13.30 -14.97
C SER A 81 7.20 14.58 -15.51
N GLU A 82 7.20 15.66 -14.71
CA GLU A 82 6.90 16.97 -15.26
C GLU A 82 7.81 17.14 -16.49
N PRO A 83 7.28 17.57 -17.65
CA PRO A 83 8.13 17.81 -18.80
C PRO A 83 9.19 18.78 -18.33
N VAL A 84 10.44 18.33 -18.30
CA VAL A 84 11.59 19.18 -18.02
C VAL A 84 11.42 20.37 -18.95
N ARG A 85 11.00 21.51 -18.39
CA ARG A 85 10.99 22.76 -19.13
C ARG A 85 12.45 23.01 -19.41
N SER A 86 12.89 22.59 -20.60
CA SER A 86 14.20 22.87 -21.16
C SER A 86 14.29 24.37 -21.39
N ASN A 87 14.39 25.13 -20.30
CA ASN A 87 14.50 26.57 -20.32
C ASN A 87 15.97 26.90 -20.58
N GLY A 88 16.29 26.99 -21.87
CA GLY A 88 17.25 27.96 -22.38
C GLY A 88 18.70 27.86 -21.86
N LEU A 89 19.43 26.83 -22.26
CA LEU A 89 20.88 26.98 -22.52
C LEU A 89 21.09 27.16 -24.02
N ARG A 90 20.55 28.28 -24.55
CA ARG A 90 21.09 28.91 -25.75
C ARG A 90 22.42 29.57 -25.37
N ARG A 91 23.40 29.36 -26.25
CA ARG A 91 24.67 30.10 -26.42
C ARG A 91 25.74 29.84 -25.36
N PHE A 92 26.70 28.97 -25.67
CA PHE A 92 28.14 29.26 -25.54
C PHE A 92 28.97 28.25 -26.36
N TRP A 93 28.72 28.17 -27.67
CA TRP A 93 29.71 27.65 -28.62
C TRP A 93 30.28 28.83 -29.39
N ARG A 94 31.28 29.50 -28.80
CA ARG A 94 32.09 30.55 -29.42
C ARG A 94 33.55 30.11 -29.39
N ARG A 95 34.00 29.41 -30.43
CA ARG A 95 35.40 29.19 -30.88
C ARG A 95 35.38 28.13 -31.99
N GLY A 96 35.86 28.32 -33.20
CA GLY A 96 36.43 29.48 -33.88
C GLY A 96 36.49 29.11 -35.37
N HIS A 97 36.26 30.08 -36.26
CA HIS A 97 36.54 29.94 -37.68
C HIS A 97 36.74 31.34 -38.26
N LEU A 98 37.98 31.81 -38.29
CA LEU A 98 38.40 32.93 -39.11
C LEU A 98 39.52 32.40 -40.00
N GLU A 99 39.13 31.92 -41.18
CA GLU A 99 40.04 31.79 -42.32
C GLU A 99 39.85 33.03 -43.21
N ARG A 100 40.99 33.58 -43.62
CA ARG A 100 41.24 34.62 -44.64
C ARG A 100 41.05 36.08 -44.25
#